data_AF-A0A961XYX1-F1
#
_entry.id   AF-A0A961XYX1-F1
#
_cell.length_a   1.000
_cell.length_b   1.000
_cell.length_c   1.000
_cell.angle_alpha   90.00
_cell.angle_beta   90.00
_cell.angle_gamma   90.00
#
_symmetry.space_group_name_H-M   'P 1'
#
loop_
_entity.id
_entity.type
_entity.pdbx_description
1 polymer ?
#
loop_
_entity_poly.entity_id
_entity_poly.type
_entity_poly.pdbx_seq_one_letter_code
_entity_poly.pdbx_strand_id
1 'polypeptide(L)'
;LVLGVDASSLLAQTIQALAAGNAVVAVAPGAQAALQSLTGKGLPLAAMNGTLAASELEKVAVDVVACATDEASLRSYRQALSRQTGPIVPLITELIYPAAYCHEHAVCVDTTAAGGNASLLATA
;
A
#
# COMPACT_ATOMS: atom_id res chain seq x y z
N LEU A 1 -2.33 4.90 -1.45
CA LEU A 1 -2.35 6.31 -0.99
C LEU A 1 -1.60 6.40 0.34
N VAL A 2 -0.61 7.27 0.45
CA VAL A 2 0.12 7.51 1.70
C VAL A 2 -0.25 8.89 2.23
N LEU A 3 -0.75 8.93 3.47
CA LEU A 3 -1.12 10.13 4.20
C LEU A 3 -0.14 10.27 5.37
N GLY A 4 0.74 11.27 5.33
CA GLY A 4 1.74 11.49 6.37
C GLY A 4 1.41 12.69 7.24
N VAL A 5 1.66 12.58 8.54
CA VAL A 5 1.61 13.74 9.46
C VAL A 5 2.93 14.50 9.49
N ASP A 6 4.04 13.82 9.19
CA ASP A 6 5.38 14.38 9.16
C ASP A 6 6.22 13.78 8.01
N ALA A 7 7.35 14.41 7.71
CA ALA A 7 8.19 14.02 6.59
C ALA A 7 8.78 12.61 6.73
N SER A 8 9.08 12.17 7.96
CA SER A 8 9.70 10.87 8.20
C SER A 8 8.71 9.72 8.03
N SER A 9 7.48 9.86 8.55
CA SER A 9 6.43 8.87 8.37
C SER A 9 5.99 8.74 6.91
N LEU A 10 5.82 9.88 6.23
CA LEU A 10 5.52 9.91 4.80
C LEU A 10 6.59 9.20 3.98
N LEU A 11 7.87 9.48 4.23
CA LEU A 11 8.99 8.87 3.53
C LEU A 11 9.04 7.36 3.79
N ALA A 12 8.92 6.94 5.05
CA ALA A 12 8.99 5.53 5.44
C ALA A 12 7.89 4.70 4.77
N GLN A 13 6.64 5.15 4.80
CA GLN A 13 5.52 4.42 4.18
C GLN A 13 5.59 4.47 2.64
N THR A 14 6.04 5.59 2.06
CA THR A 14 6.25 5.71 0.60
C THR A 14 7.30 4.73 0.10
N ILE A 15 8.45 4.63 0.78
CA ILE A 15 9.53 3.70 0.39
C ILE A 15 9.05 2.25 0.45
N GLN A 16 8.32 1.86 1.49
CA GLN A 16 7.81 0.49 1.62
C GLN A 16 6.82 0.14 0.51
N ALA A 17 5.88 1.04 0.20
CA ALA A 17 4.91 0.84 -0.87
C ALA A 17 5.61 0.71 -2.24
N LEU A 18 6.57 1.60 -2.55
CA LEU A 18 7.35 1.54 -3.78
C LEU A 18 8.22 0.29 -3.87
N ALA A 19 8.86 -0.12 -2.78
CA ALA A 19 9.69 -1.32 -2.72
C ALA A 19 8.88 -2.61 -2.94
N ALA A 20 7.60 -2.61 -2.55
CA ALA A 20 6.66 -3.69 -2.84
C ALA A 20 6.06 -3.62 -4.26
N GLY A 21 6.47 -2.66 -5.09
CA GLY A 21 6.05 -2.54 -6.49
C GLY A 21 4.76 -1.74 -6.73
N ASN A 22 4.26 -1.04 -5.72
CA ASN A 22 3.02 -0.27 -5.83
C ASN A 22 3.25 1.12 -6.44
N ALA A 23 2.26 1.62 -7.17
CA ALA A 23 2.17 3.04 -7.49
C ALA A 23 1.71 3.83 -6.26
N VAL A 24 2.31 4.99 -6.02
CA VAL A 24 2.06 5.79 -4.82
C VAL A 24 1.61 7.19 -5.17
N VAL A 25 0.47 7.58 -4.59
CA VAL A 25 0.11 8.99 -4.38
C VAL A 25 0.38 9.31 -2.91
N ALA A 26 1.25 10.28 -2.66
CA ALA A 26 1.62 10.74 -1.33
C ALA A 26 1.09 12.16 -1.11
N VAL A 27 0.22 12.31 -0.10
CA VAL A 27 -0.44 13.60 0.23
C VAL A 27 -0.13 13.95 1.68
N ALA A 28 0.60 15.04 1.87
CA ALA A 28 0.91 15.58 3.19
C ALA A 28 1.36 17.05 3.06
N PRO A 29 1.30 17.84 4.14
CA PRO A 29 2.00 19.12 4.19
C PRO A 29 3.50 18.93 3.91
N GLY A 30 4.03 19.57 2.86
CA GLY A 30 5.44 19.47 2.49
C GLY A 30 5.87 18.15 1.84
N ALA A 31 4.93 17.32 1.36
CA ALA A 31 5.21 16.04 0.72
C ALA A 31 6.25 16.12 -0.41
N GLN A 32 6.19 17.17 -1.24
CA GLN A 32 7.11 17.33 -2.37
C GLN A 32 8.56 17.53 -1.92
N ALA A 33 8.77 18.26 -0.82
CA ALA A 33 10.10 18.47 -0.25
C ALA A 33 10.59 17.19 0.45
N ALA A 34 9.72 16.55 1.25
CA ALA A 34 10.04 15.32 1.97
C ALA A 34 10.43 14.16 1.03
N LEU A 35 9.80 14.08 -0.14
CA LEU A 35 10.00 13.02 -1.12
C LEU A 35 10.87 13.45 -2.32
N GLN A 36 11.54 14.61 -2.25
CA GLN A 36 12.35 15.13 -3.36
C GLN A 36 13.44 14.15 -3.81
N SER A 37 13.98 13.35 -2.88
CA SER A 37 14.98 12.34 -3.19
C SER A 37 14.44 11.16 -4.00
N LEU A 38 13.12 11.00 -4.11
CA LEU A 38 12.43 9.93 -4.83
C LEU A 38 11.75 10.43 -6.12
N THR A 39 11.35 11.69 -6.18
CA THR A 39 10.68 12.26 -7.36
C THR A 39 11.64 12.45 -8.55
N GLY A 40 11.12 12.38 -9.78
CA GLY A 40 11.91 12.58 -11.00
C GLY A 40 12.85 11.43 -11.40
N LYS A 41 12.78 10.28 -10.71
CA LYS A 41 13.68 9.12 -10.92
C LYS A 41 13.02 7.93 -11.65
N GLY A 42 11.88 8.16 -12.30
CA GLY A 42 11.11 7.09 -12.97
C GLY A 42 10.36 6.15 -12.01
N LEU A 43 10.33 6.46 -10.71
CA LEU A 43 9.49 5.76 -9.75
C LEU A 43 8.01 6.12 -9.97
N PRO A 44 7.06 5.19 -9.78
CA PRO A 44 5.63 5.45 -9.90
C PRO A 44 5.11 6.22 -8.67
N LEU A 45 5.57 7.46 -8.51
CA LEU A 45 5.30 8.32 -7.37
C LEU A 45 4.76 9.68 -7.81
N ALA A 46 3.59 10.06 -7.27
CA ALA A 46 3.07 11.42 -7.30
C ALA A 46 3.06 12.00 -5.88
N ALA A 47 3.75 13.12 -5.66
CA ALA A 47 3.80 13.81 -4.38
C ALA A 47 3.02 15.14 -4.45
N MET A 48 2.08 15.34 -3.54
CA MET A 48 1.19 16.50 -3.51
C MET A 48 1.21 17.15 -2.13
N ASN A 49 1.48 18.46 -2.10
CA ASN A 49 1.36 19.23 -0.87
C ASN A 49 -0.12 19.45 -0.57
N GLY A 50 -0.58 18.97 0.58
CA GLY A 50 -1.97 19.14 1.01
C GLY A 50 -2.35 18.23 2.16
N THR A 51 -3.59 18.38 2.61
CA THR A 51 -4.21 17.52 3.62
C THR A 51 -5.48 16.95 3.04
N LEU A 52 -5.74 15.67 3.28
CA LEU A 52 -6.95 15.02 2.84
C LEU A 52 -7.94 14.92 4.00
N ALA A 53 -9.14 15.47 3.81
CA ALA A 53 -10.23 15.32 4.76
C ALA A 53 -10.76 13.87 4.72
N ALA A 54 -11.24 13.36 5.85
CA ALA A 54 -11.74 11.99 5.93
C ALA A 54 -12.87 11.72 4.91
N SER A 55 -13.79 12.67 4.70
CA SER A 55 -14.88 12.53 3.74
C SER A 55 -14.43 12.38 2.29
N GLU A 56 -13.24 12.84 1.93
CA GLU A 56 -12.70 12.67 0.58
C GLU A 56 -12.31 11.21 0.31
N LEU A 57 -11.89 10.48 1.35
CA LEU A 57 -11.58 9.06 1.24
C LEU A 57 -12.80 8.22 0.84
N GLU A 58 -14.03 8.70 1.03
CA GLU A 58 -15.24 7.96 0.59
C GLU A 58 -15.32 7.80 -0.93
N LYS A 59 -14.57 8.60 -1.70
CA LYS A 59 -14.64 8.65 -3.17
C LYS A 59 -13.32 8.29 -3.86
N VAL A 60 -12.25 8.11 -3.10
CA VAL A 60 -10.91 7.85 -3.63
C VAL A 60 -10.76 6.34 -3.86
N ALA A 61 -10.66 5.96 -5.13
CA ALA A 61 -10.40 4.58 -5.53
C ALA A 61 -8.89 4.28 -5.40
N VAL A 62 -8.52 3.51 -4.38
CA VAL A 62 -7.16 3.02 -4.13
C VAL A 62 -7.21 1.65 -3.47
N ASP A 63 -6.18 0.85 -3.68
CA ASP A 63 -6.11 -0.50 -3.09
C ASP A 63 -5.79 -0.46 -1.60
N VAL A 64 -5.05 0.55 -1.15
CA VAL A 64 -4.58 0.71 0.25
C VAL A 64 -4.44 2.18 0.62
N VAL A 65 -4.77 2.52 1.87
CA VAL A 65 -4.39 3.78 2.52
C VAL A 65 -3.38 3.47 3.64
N ALA A 66 -2.26 4.19 3.67
CA ALA A 66 -1.26 4.12 4.74
C ALA A 66 -1.20 5.45 5.48
N CYS A 67 -1.34 5.43 6.81
CA CYS A 67 -1.24 6.60 7.65
C CYS A 67 -0.84 6.23 9.07
N ALA A 68 0.37 6.60 9.50
CA ALA A 68 0.79 6.47 10.89
C ALA A 68 0.50 7.79 11.62
N THR A 69 -0.65 7.86 12.31
CA THR A 69 -1.14 9.08 12.98
C THR A 69 -1.90 8.74 14.27
N ASP A 70 -2.46 9.76 14.93
CA ASP A 70 -3.25 9.64 16.15
C ASP A 70 -4.57 8.86 15.95
N GLU A 71 -5.11 8.34 17.05
CA GLU A 71 -6.30 7.49 17.05
C GLU A 71 -7.55 8.20 16.51
N ALA A 72 -7.71 9.51 16.73
CA ALA A 72 -8.88 10.24 16.29
C ALA A 72 -8.88 10.40 14.76
N SER A 73 -7.73 10.76 14.19
CA SER A 73 -7.53 10.80 12.74
C SER A 73 -7.75 9.42 12.11
N LEU A 74 -7.14 8.36 12.68
CA LEU A 74 -7.33 6.98 12.20
C LEU A 74 -8.79 6.53 12.27
N ARG A 75 -9.51 6.87 13.33
CA ARG A 75 -10.95 6.56 13.46
C ARG A 75 -11.76 7.23 12.36
N SER A 76 -11.48 8.50 12.07
CA SER A 76 -12.18 9.24 11.01
C SER A 76 -11.95 8.61 9.63
N TYR A 77 -10.71 8.20 9.34
CA TYR A 77 -10.37 7.52 8.08
C TYR A 77 -11.01 6.14 7.96
N ARG A 78 -11.03 5.33 9.04
CA ARG A 78 -11.74 4.04 9.03
C ARG A 78 -13.23 4.20 8.75
N GLN A 79 -13.88 5.17 9.37
CA GLN A 79 -15.30 5.44 9.16
C GLN A 79 -15.59 5.84 7.70
N ALA A 80 -14.76 6.71 7.11
CA ALA A 80 -14.91 7.11 5.72
C ALA A 80 -14.68 5.93 4.76
N LEU A 81 -13.60 5.16 4.94
CA LEU A 81 -13.32 3.99 4.11
C LEU A 81 -14.44 2.94 4.19
N SER A 82 -15.06 2.75 5.36
CA SER A 82 -16.18 1.81 5.53
C SER A 82 -17.46 2.20 4.77
N ARG A 83 -17.58 3.46 4.33
CA ARG A 83 -18.72 3.95 3.53
C ARG A 83 -18.54 3.70 2.04
N GLN A 84 -17.35 3.30 1.59
CA GLN A 84 -17.12 2.97 0.20
C GLN A 84 -17.94 1.76 -0.22
N THR A 85 -18.36 1.77 -1.49
CA THR A 85 -18.92 0.60 -2.16
C THR A 85 -17.78 -0.16 -2.84
N GLY A 86 -17.68 -1.47 -2.62
CA GLY A 86 -16.68 -2.32 -3.27
C GLY A 86 -15.80 -3.07 -2.27
N PRO A 87 -14.57 -3.46 -2.66
CA PRO A 87 -13.61 -4.09 -1.77
C PRO A 87 -13.32 -3.25 -0.53
N ILE A 88 -13.05 -3.91 0.59
CA ILE A 88 -12.60 -3.23 1.81
C ILE A 88 -11.18 -2.72 1.57
N VAL A 89 -11.02 -1.40 1.54
CA VAL A 89 -9.71 -0.75 1.43
C VAL A 89 -8.99 -0.84 2.78
N PRO A 90 -7.83 -1.50 2.88
CA PRO A 90 -7.04 -1.56 4.11
C PRO A 90 -6.51 -0.18 4.51
N LEU A 91 -6.51 0.07 5.82
CA LEU A 91 -5.83 1.20 6.45
C LEU A 91 -4.61 0.68 7.22
N ILE A 92 -3.42 0.85 6.67
CA ILE A 92 -2.15 0.51 7.32
C ILE A 92 -1.80 1.62 8.30
N THR A 93 -1.66 1.27 9.58
CA THR A 93 -1.45 2.26 10.66
C THR A 93 -0.04 2.21 11.23
N GLU A 94 0.67 1.13 10.93
CA GLU A 94 2.05 0.89 11.28
C GLU A 94 2.96 1.81 10.47
N LEU A 95 3.96 2.38 11.14
CA LEU A 95 5.00 3.13 10.45
C LEU A 95 5.81 2.23 9.51
N ILE A 96 6.18 1.03 9.99
CA ILE A 96 6.98 0.04 9.26
C ILE A 96 6.25 -1.31 9.29
N TYR A 97 5.72 -1.72 8.13
CA TYR A 97 5.18 -3.05 7.91
C TYR A 97 5.16 -3.40 6.40
N PRO A 98 6.31 -3.80 5.81
CA PRO A 98 6.42 -3.97 4.36
C PRO A 98 5.45 -5.00 3.77
N ALA A 99 5.13 -6.08 4.51
CA ALA A 99 4.26 -7.14 4.04
C ALA A 99 2.81 -6.67 3.76
N ALA A 100 2.35 -5.60 4.43
CA ALA A 100 1.03 -5.04 4.20
C ALA A 100 0.84 -4.37 2.83
N TYR A 101 1.94 -4.14 2.10
CA TYR A 101 1.93 -3.57 0.75
C TYR A 101 2.03 -4.63 -0.35
N CYS A 102 2.02 -5.93 -0.01
CA CYS A 102 2.14 -7.03 -0.95
C CYS A 102 0.80 -7.77 -1.10
N HIS A 103 0.53 -8.29 -2.31
CA HIS A 103 -0.53 -9.27 -2.53
C HIS A 103 0.01 -10.69 -2.43
N GLU A 104 -0.61 -11.51 -1.60
CA GLU A 104 -0.28 -12.93 -1.48
C GLU A 104 -1.02 -13.74 -2.55
N HIS A 105 -0.28 -14.54 -3.32
CA HIS A 105 -0.82 -15.44 -4.32
C HIS A 105 -0.35 -16.87 -4.04
N ALA A 106 -1.30 -17.77 -3.74
CA ALA A 106 -1.01 -19.19 -3.57
C ALA A 106 -1.31 -19.95 -4.86
N VAL A 107 -0.34 -20.74 -5.33
CA VAL A 107 -0.48 -21.59 -6.52
C VAL A 107 -0.18 -23.03 -6.12
N CYS A 108 -1.16 -23.92 -6.31
CA CYS A 108 -0.99 -25.36 -6.14
C CYS A 108 -0.98 -26.03 -7.52
N VAL A 109 0.15 -26.65 -7.87
CA VAL A 109 0.32 -27.35 -9.15
C VAL A 109 0.21 -28.85 -8.92
N ASP A 110 -0.76 -29.50 -9.55
CA ASP A 110 -0.82 -30.95 -9.61
C ASP A 110 0.23 -31.49 -10.57
N THR A 111 1.39 -31.84 -10.01
CA THR A 111 2.51 -32.42 -10.76
C THR A 111 2.25 -33.86 -11.22
N THR A 112 1.14 -34.47 -10.82
CA THR A 112 0.73 -35.83 -11.20
C THR A 112 -0.34 -35.88 -12.28
N ALA A 113 -0.83 -34.71 -12.72
CA ALA A 113 -1.92 -34.60 -13.70
C ALA A 113 -1.63 -35.29 -15.05
N ALA A 114 -0.36 -35.50 -15.42
CA ALA A 114 0.03 -36.22 -16.64
C ALA A 114 0.02 -37.76 -16.49
N GLY A 115 -0.46 -38.30 -15.37
CA GLY A 115 -0.61 -39.75 -15.15
C GLY A 115 0.59 -40.45 -14.49
N GLY A 116 1.54 -39.69 -13.94
CA GLY A 116 2.68 -40.23 -13.21
C GLY A 116 3.53 -39.11 -12.61
N ASN A 117 4.22 -39.39 -11.51
CA ASN A 117 5.15 -38.43 -10.92
C ASN A 117 6.54 -38.65 -11.54
N ALA A 118 6.93 -37.74 -12.43
CA ALA A 118 8.23 -37.81 -13.10
C ALA A 118 9.42 -37.86 -12.12
N SER A 119 9.32 -37.18 -10.98
CA SER A 119 10.34 -37.23 -9.94
C SER A 119 10.45 -38.61 -9.30
N LEU A 120 9.34 -39.34 -9.13
CA LEU A 120 9.37 -40.72 -8.64
C LEU A 120 9.96 -41.69 -9.66
N LEU A 121 9.72 -41.45 -10.96
CA LEU A 121 10.27 -42.29 -12.05
C LEU A 121 11.77 -42.10 -12.26
N ALA A 122 12.31 -40.90 -12.00
CA ALA A 122 13.73 -40.61 -12.13
C ALA A 122 14.60 -41.20 -10.99
N THR A 123 13.97 -41.58 -9.88
CA THR A 123 14.64 -42.18 -8.71
C THR A 123 14.49 -43.71 -8.64
N ALA A 124 13.88 -44.33 -9.64
CA ALA A 124 13.78 -45.78 -9.80
C ALA A 124 14.95 -46.32 -10.64
#